data_AF-A0A9D1GU82-F1
#
_entry.id   AF-A0A9D1GU82-F1
#
_cell.length_a   1.000
_cell.length_b   1.000
_cell.length_c   1.000
_cell.angle_alpha   90.00
_cell.angle_beta   90.00
_cell.angle_gamma   90.00
#
_symmetry.space_group_name_H-M   'P 1'
#
loop_
_entity.id
_entity.type
_entity.pdbx_description
1 polymer ?
#
loop_
_entity_poly.entity_id
_entity_poly.type
_entity_poly.pdbx_seq_one_letter_code
_entity_poly.pdbx_strand_id
1 'polypeptide(L)'
;MPTKTKGRYETQASPNKQKSKKERSTGAKILYILKNIFVWLVAIAAVAMMIFTIISVTTFDRNERSLFGYQMFIVRTDSMKATDFDSGDLILTKRVDPATLQEGDIIAFRSTNPENFGEVVTHKIRSLTTTQDGEPAFITYGTTTNTDDTTPVTYEYVLGKYEGYLPKVGTFFTFLKTTPGYICCILLPFMLLIIMQGVNSIQVFRQYQQEKKAEIQVEREQLAAEREETRRMIEELTQMQAQMVQNASSTAMPSDTYGENGNSADSHTADRQQGFCLPDTNNQEEKYGE
;
A
#
# COMPACT_ATOMS: atom_id res chain seq x y z
N MET A 1 -50.36 50.74 24.49
CA MET A 1 -49.69 51.17 23.24
C MET A 1 -48.18 51.20 23.52
N PRO A 2 -47.34 50.83 22.54
CA PRO A 2 -46.39 49.70 22.57
C PRO A 2 -44.95 50.14 22.97
N THR A 3 -43.88 49.35 23.08
CA THR A 3 -43.35 48.22 22.30
C THR A 3 -42.27 47.47 23.09
N LYS A 4 -42.20 46.15 22.86
CA LYS A 4 -41.02 45.27 22.98
C LYS A 4 -39.71 45.94 22.58
N THR A 5 -38.61 45.59 23.26
CA THR A 5 -37.43 45.05 22.56
C THR A 5 -36.62 44.08 23.43
N LYS A 6 -36.33 42.94 22.82
CA LYS A 6 -35.62 41.78 23.36
C LYS A 6 -34.15 42.06 23.61
N GLY A 7 -33.62 41.42 24.67
CA GLY A 7 -32.48 40.51 24.65
C GLY A 7 -31.16 40.96 24.02
N ARG A 8 -30.13 41.02 24.85
CA ARG A 8 -28.75 40.70 24.44
C ARG A 8 -27.98 40.19 25.66
N TYR A 9 -28.00 38.89 25.89
CA TYR A 9 -27.00 38.23 26.73
C TYR A 9 -25.70 38.27 25.93
N GLU A 10 -24.75 39.09 26.37
CA GLU A 10 -23.40 39.10 25.85
C GLU A 10 -22.71 37.81 26.28
N THR A 11 -22.74 36.79 25.43
CA THR A 11 -21.82 35.66 25.53
C THR A 11 -20.43 36.18 25.19
N GLN A 12 -19.68 36.58 26.22
CA GLN A 12 -18.27 36.94 26.12
C GLN A 12 -17.50 35.75 25.53
N ALA A 13 -17.06 35.93 24.29
CA ALA A 13 -16.11 35.04 23.64
C ALA A 13 -14.78 35.10 24.42
N SER A 14 -14.48 34.03 25.17
CA SER A 14 -13.15 33.80 25.75
C SER A 14 -12.10 33.79 24.63
N PRO A 15 -11.09 34.70 24.63
CA PRO A 15 -10.12 34.85 23.54
C PRO A 15 -9.03 33.76 23.54
N ASN A 16 -9.08 32.77 24.44
CA ASN A 16 -7.94 31.89 24.71
C ASN A 16 -7.99 30.51 24.02
N LYS A 17 -9.04 30.18 23.24
CA LYS A 17 -9.11 28.90 22.51
C LYS A 17 -8.49 28.92 21.11
N GLN A 18 -8.21 30.10 20.54
CA GLN A 18 -7.68 30.20 19.17
C GLN A 18 -6.17 30.01 19.06
N LYS A 19 -5.38 30.32 20.10
CA LYS A 19 -3.90 30.12 20.06
C LYS A 19 -3.47 28.66 20.24
N SER A 20 -4.24 27.85 20.96
CA SER A 20 -3.91 26.42 21.18
C SER A 20 -4.23 25.51 19.98
N LYS A 21 -5.18 25.90 19.11
CA LYS A 21 -5.64 25.04 17.99
C LYS A 21 -4.78 25.15 16.73
N LYS A 22 -3.99 26.23 16.59
CA LYS A 22 -3.20 26.52 15.38
C LYS A 22 -1.84 25.78 15.35
N GLU A 23 -1.18 25.58 16.49
CA GLU A 23 0.11 24.88 16.55
C GLU A 23 0.01 23.36 16.42
N ARG A 24 -1.08 22.74 16.92
CA ARG A 24 -1.30 21.28 16.74
C ARG A 24 -1.63 20.86 15.31
N SER A 25 -2.02 21.80 14.43
CA SER A 25 -2.46 21.50 13.06
C SER A 25 -1.29 21.38 12.07
N THR A 26 -0.22 22.15 12.24
CA THR A 26 0.91 22.16 11.29
C THR A 26 1.79 20.91 11.44
N GLY A 27 2.11 20.50 12.67
CA GLY A 27 2.90 19.29 12.94
C GLY A 27 2.22 18.01 12.46
N ALA A 28 0.90 17.89 12.67
CA ALA A 28 0.12 16.74 12.19
C ALA A 28 0.04 16.67 10.66
N LYS A 29 -0.08 17.82 9.98
CA LYS A 29 -0.04 17.91 8.51
C LYS A 29 1.33 17.54 7.95
N ILE A 30 2.40 18.01 8.58
CA ILE A 30 3.78 17.67 8.21
C ILE A 30 4.03 16.17 8.38
N LEU A 31 3.59 15.56 9.49
CA LEU A 31 3.69 14.12 9.71
C LEU A 31 2.91 13.30 8.67
N TYR A 32 1.72 13.76 8.26
CA TYR A 32 0.94 13.12 7.21
C TYR A 32 1.66 13.17 5.85
N ILE A 33 2.21 14.34 5.49
CA ILE A 33 2.97 14.52 4.25
C ILE A 33 4.23 13.65 4.26
N LEU A 34 4.98 13.62 5.37
CA LEU A 34 6.17 12.76 5.55
C LEU A 34 5.82 11.28 5.42
N LYS A 35 4.74 10.82 6.05
CA LYS A 35 4.24 9.44 5.90
C LYS A 35 3.92 9.13 4.43
N ASN A 36 3.26 10.04 3.72
CA ASN A 36 2.89 9.82 2.32
C ASN A 36 4.14 9.79 1.41
N ILE A 37 5.10 10.69 1.63
CA ILE A 37 6.39 10.68 0.92
C ILE A 37 7.13 9.37 1.18
N PHE A 38 7.16 8.90 2.43
CA PHE A 38 7.79 7.63 2.79
C PHE A 38 7.11 6.44 2.08
N VAL A 39 5.78 6.41 2.03
CA VAL A 39 5.01 5.39 1.30
C VAL A 39 5.40 5.36 -0.18
N TRP A 40 5.44 6.53 -0.83
CA TRP A 40 5.84 6.66 -2.23
C TRP A 40 7.31 6.28 -2.46
N LEU A 41 8.20 6.63 -1.54
CA LEU A 41 9.62 6.22 -1.59
C LEU A 41 9.74 4.70 -1.54
N VAL A 42 9.05 4.03 -0.60
CA VAL A 42 9.05 2.57 -0.50
C VAL A 42 8.45 1.92 -1.76
N ALA A 43 7.39 2.49 -2.33
CA ALA A 43 6.80 2.00 -3.58
C ALA A 43 7.77 2.14 -4.76
N ILE A 44 8.42 3.30 -4.92
CA ILE A 44 9.44 3.51 -5.96
C ILE A 44 10.63 2.56 -5.75
N ALA A 45 11.10 2.39 -4.52
CA ALA A 45 12.18 1.47 -4.19
C ALA A 45 11.82 0.01 -4.52
N ALA A 46 10.59 -0.42 -4.23
CA ALA A 46 10.10 -1.75 -4.58
C ALA A 46 10.06 -1.96 -6.10
N VAL A 47 9.54 -0.99 -6.86
CA VAL A 47 9.52 -1.04 -8.33
C VAL A 47 10.94 -1.01 -8.90
N ALA A 48 11.83 -0.18 -8.36
CA ALA A 48 13.23 -0.12 -8.76
C ALA A 48 13.95 -1.45 -8.49
N MET A 49 13.71 -2.09 -7.34
CA MET A 49 14.22 -3.42 -7.02
C MET A 49 13.67 -4.50 -7.96
N MET A 50 12.40 -4.42 -8.34
CA MET A 50 11.80 -5.31 -9.33
C MET A 50 12.46 -5.13 -10.70
N ILE A 51 12.63 -3.90 -11.17
CA ILE A 51 13.31 -3.61 -12.44
C ILE A 51 14.76 -4.08 -12.38
N PHE A 52 15.46 -3.81 -11.27
CA PHE A 52 16.84 -4.24 -11.05
C PHE A 52 16.96 -5.77 -11.10
N THR A 53 16.07 -6.52 -10.45
CA THR A 53 16.11 -8.00 -10.48
C THR A 53 15.84 -8.56 -11.88
N ILE A 54 14.91 -7.97 -12.63
CA ILE A 54 14.66 -8.35 -14.04
C ILE A 54 15.88 -8.05 -14.92
N ILE A 55 16.43 -6.84 -14.83
CA ILE A 55 17.63 -6.45 -15.58
C ILE A 55 18.80 -7.34 -15.20
N SER A 56 18.99 -7.60 -13.91
CA SER A 56 20.05 -8.44 -13.37
C SER A 56 19.98 -9.84 -13.99
N VAL A 57 18.85 -10.55 -13.91
CA VAL A 57 18.75 -11.90 -14.46
C VAL A 57 18.89 -11.91 -15.98
N THR A 58 18.25 -10.98 -16.69
CA THR A 58 18.38 -10.88 -18.14
C THR A 58 19.77 -10.47 -18.62
N THR A 59 20.55 -9.76 -17.81
CA THR A 59 21.90 -9.28 -18.15
C THR A 59 22.98 -10.27 -17.72
N PHE A 60 22.89 -10.89 -16.54
CA PHE A 60 23.88 -11.87 -16.08
C PHE A 60 23.82 -13.20 -16.84
N ASP A 61 22.69 -13.56 -17.46
CA ASP A 61 22.65 -14.71 -18.39
C ASP A 61 23.15 -14.35 -19.79
N ARG A 62 23.22 -13.06 -20.14
CA ARG A 62 23.71 -12.57 -21.43
C ARG A 62 25.12 -12.01 -21.27
N ASN A 63 26.05 -12.95 -21.33
CA ASN A 63 27.48 -12.90 -21.01
C ASN A 63 28.37 -11.85 -21.73
N GLU A 64 27.82 -10.77 -22.29
CA GLU A 64 28.51 -9.98 -23.32
C GLU A 64 28.54 -8.47 -23.12
N ARG A 65 27.92 -7.92 -22.07
CA ARG A 65 28.00 -6.48 -21.84
C ARG A 65 29.21 -6.10 -20.98
N SER A 66 30.30 -5.76 -21.66
CA SER A 66 31.41 -5.04 -21.04
C SER A 66 30.95 -3.64 -20.62
N LEU A 67 31.10 -3.31 -19.34
CA LEU A 67 30.91 -1.95 -18.83
C LEU A 67 32.31 -1.36 -18.64
N PHE A 68 32.67 -0.39 -19.48
CA PHE A 68 34.01 0.23 -19.46
C PHE A 68 35.19 -0.76 -19.59
N GLY A 69 35.00 -1.85 -20.35
CA GLY A 69 36.00 -2.89 -20.52
C GLY A 69 36.06 -3.92 -19.38
N TYR A 70 35.21 -3.79 -18.36
CA TYR A 70 35.08 -4.76 -17.28
C TYR A 70 33.91 -5.72 -17.54
N GLN A 71 34.11 -6.99 -17.19
CA GLN A 71 33.12 -8.04 -17.22
C GLN A 71 33.07 -8.73 -15.86
N MET A 72 31.85 -9.04 -15.41
CA MET A 72 31.60 -9.70 -14.12
C MET A 72 31.10 -11.11 -14.38
N PHE A 73 31.73 -12.09 -13.75
CA PHE A 73 31.35 -13.51 -13.87
C PHE A 73 31.15 -14.10 -12.48
N ILE A 74 30.19 -15.03 -12.36
CA ILE A 74 29.98 -15.79 -11.12
C ILE A 74 30.86 -17.03 -11.18
N VAL A 75 31.70 -17.24 -10.17
CA VAL A 75 32.55 -18.42 -10.06
C VAL A 75 31.67 -19.62 -9.79
N ARG A 76 31.72 -20.63 -10.66
CA ARG A 76 30.86 -21.82 -10.57
C ARG A 76 31.48 -22.96 -9.78
N THR A 77 32.80 -23.09 -9.85
CA THR A 77 33.52 -24.23 -9.29
C THR A 77 34.61 -23.76 -8.33
N ASP A 78 34.96 -24.65 -7.42
CA ASP A 78 35.98 -24.45 -6.40
C ASP A 78 37.41 -24.68 -6.94
N SER A 79 37.61 -24.66 -8.26
CA SER A 79 38.93 -24.96 -8.88
C SER A 79 39.99 -23.90 -8.58
N MET A 80 39.56 -22.72 -8.13
CA MET A 80 40.42 -21.60 -7.73
C MET A 80 40.42 -21.32 -6.22
N LYS A 81 39.92 -22.22 -5.36
CA LYS A 81 39.88 -22.05 -3.89
C LYS A 81 41.22 -21.75 -3.22
N ALA A 82 42.33 -22.17 -3.82
CA ALA A 82 43.67 -21.83 -3.33
C ALA A 82 44.11 -20.40 -3.70
N THR A 83 43.30 -19.70 -4.49
CA THR A 83 43.35 -18.26 -4.77
C THR A 83 42.29 -17.58 -3.90
N ASP A 84 42.41 -16.28 -3.64
CA ASP A 84 41.64 -15.53 -2.62
C ASP A 84 40.09 -15.49 -2.79
N PHE A 85 39.48 -16.28 -3.70
CA PHE A 85 38.04 -16.31 -3.97
C PHE A 85 37.47 -17.74 -4.09
N ASP A 86 36.21 -17.90 -3.66
CA ASP A 86 35.51 -19.19 -3.58
C ASP A 86 34.42 -19.34 -4.67
N SER A 87 33.90 -20.56 -4.87
CA SER A 87 32.68 -20.75 -5.65
C SER A 87 31.52 -19.95 -5.07
N GLY A 88 30.77 -19.30 -5.96
CA GLY A 88 29.71 -18.36 -5.59
C GLY A 88 30.17 -16.91 -5.39
N ASP A 89 31.46 -16.61 -5.52
CA ASP A 89 31.92 -15.22 -5.56
C ASP A 89 31.72 -14.60 -6.95
N LEU A 90 31.59 -13.27 -6.98
CA LEU A 90 31.55 -12.52 -8.23
C LEU A 90 32.95 -12.01 -8.54
N ILE A 91 33.54 -12.46 -9.64
CA ILE A 91 34.85 -12.00 -10.09
C ILE A 91 34.71 -10.88 -11.10
N LEU A 92 35.62 -9.91 -11.01
CA LEU A 92 35.75 -8.81 -11.93
C LEU A 92 36.95 -9.07 -12.83
N THR A 93 36.70 -9.04 -14.13
CA THR A 93 37.71 -9.25 -15.17
C THR A 93 37.76 -8.04 -16.07
N LYS A 94 38.95 -7.71 -16.56
CA LYS A 94 39.17 -6.61 -17.49
C LYS A 94 39.63 -7.17 -18.83
N ARG A 95 39.02 -6.69 -19.90
CA ARG A 95 39.48 -6.98 -21.26
C ARG A 95 40.87 -6.40 -21.45
N VAL A 96 41.81 -7.27 -21.75
CA VAL A 96 43.20 -6.94 -22.08
C VAL A 96 43.56 -7.67 -23.36
N ASP A 97 44.54 -7.16 -24.09
CA ASP A 97 45.10 -7.88 -25.23
C ASP A 97 45.75 -9.18 -24.72
N PRO A 98 45.30 -10.36 -25.20
CA PRO A 98 45.85 -11.63 -24.75
C PRO A 98 47.36 -11.73 -24.96
N ALA A 99 47.95 -11.04 -25.93
CA ALA A 99 49.40 -11.02 -26.14
C ALA A 99 50.20 -10.37 -25.00
N THR A 100 49.54 -9.60 -24.12
CA THR A 100 50.17 -8.96 -22.96
C THR A 100 50.16 -9.84 -21.70
N LEU A 101 49.44 -10.96 -21.73
CA LEU A 101 49.31 -11.88 -20.60
C LEU A 101 50.57 -12.73 -20.45
N GLN A 102 50.91 -13.02 -19.19
CA GLN A 102 52.12 -13.76 -18.84
C GLN A 102 51.81 -14.94 -17.92
N GLU A 103 52.79 -15.83 -17.78
CA GLU A 103 52.75 -16.92 -16.80
C GLU A 103 52.46 -16.36 -15.40
N GLY A 104 51.52 -17.00 -14.70
CA GLY A 104 51.08 -16.57 -13.39
C GLY A 104 49.88 -15.62 -13.37
N ASP A 105 49.45 -15.07 -14.51
CA ASP A 105 48.20 -14.31 -14.58
C ASP A 105 46.98 -15.22 -14.46
N ILE A 106 45.91 -14.69 -13.84
CA ILE A 106 44.61 -15.37 -13.77
C ILE A 106 43.72 -14.79 -14.85
N ILE A 107 43.14 -15.66 -15.66
CA ILE A 107 42.30 -15.27 -16.79
C ILE A 107 40.95 -15.95 -16.72
N ALA A 108 39.93 -15.24 -17.18
CA ALA A 108 38.63 -15.83 -17.49
C ALA A 108 38.57 -16.09 -19.00
N PHE A 109 38.16 -17.29 -19.38
CA PHE A 109 38.04 -17.70 -20.77
C PHE A 109 36.80 -18.57 -20.97
N ARG A 110 36.36 -18.67 -22.22
CA ARG A 110 35.30 -19.59 -22.60
C ARG A 110 35.90 -20.97 -22.88
N SER A 111 35.46 -21.98 -22.14
CA SER A 111 35.96 -23.34 -22.27
C SER A 111 35.53 -23.96 -23.60
N THR A 112 36.49 -24.54 -24.32
CA THR A 112 36.30 -25.35 -25.53
C THR A 112 36.36 -26.86 -25.25
N ASN A 113 36.60 -27.26 -24.00
CA ASN A 113 36.59 -28.65 -23.59
C ASN A 113 35.16 -29.22 -23.70
N PRO A 114 34.94 -30.40 -24.33
CA PRO A 114 33.64 -31.05 -24.43
C PRO A 114 32.85 -31.17 -23.12
N GLU A 115 33.52 -31.32 -21.98
CA GLU A 115 32.85 -31.48 -20.68
C GLU A 115 32.18 -30.19 -20.19
N ASN A 116 32.75 -29.02 -20.53
CA ASN A 116 32.30 -27.70 -20.07
C ASN A 116 32.22 -26.71 -21.24
N PHE A 117 31.79 -27.18 -22.42
CA PHE A 117 31.84 -26.39 -23.64
C PHE A 117 30.94 -25.14 -23.54
N GLY A 118 31.51 -23.98 -23.86
CA GLY A 118 30.80 -22.70 -23.86
C GLY A 118 30.68 -22.04 -22.48
N GLU A 119 31.07 -22.73 -21.40
CA GLU A 119 31.06 -22.20 -20.04
C GLU A 119 32.25 -21.25 -19.82
N VAL A 120 32.09 -20.29 -18.89
CA VAL A 120 33.20 -19.42 -18.48
C VAL A 120 33.97 -20.07 -17.35
N VAL A 121 35.26 -20.29 -17.58
CA VAL A 121 36.19 -20.88 -16.61
C VAL A 121 37.24 -19.82 -16.26
N THR A 122 37.71 -19.84 -15.01
CA THR A 122 38.75 -18.93 -14.53
C THR A 122 39.89 -19.75 -13.98
N HIS A 123 41.06 -19.70 -14.61
CA HIS A 123 42.25 -20.47 -14.20
C HIS A 123 43.51 -19.60 -14.32
N LYS A 124 44.61 -20.09 -13.74
CA LYS A 124 45.92 -19.44 -13.80
C LYS A 124 46.74 -19.94 -14.99
N ILE A 125 47.44 -19.03 -15.67
CA ILE A 125 48.32 -19.38 -16.79
C ILE A 125 49.57 -20.07 -16.24
N ARG A 126 49.84 -21.29 -16.70
CA ARG A 126 51.09 -22.00 -16.44
C ARG A 126 52.16 -21.65 -17.45
N SER A 127 51.84 -21.73 -18.74
CA SER A 127 52.78 -21.44 -19.82
C SER A 127 52.10 -20.99 -21.11
N LEU A 128 52.88 -20.32 -21.96
CA LEU A 128 52.48 -19.98 -23.32
C LEU A 128 52.83 -21.16 -24.26
N THR A 129 51.90 -21.53 -25.11
CA THR A 129 52.05 -22.60 -26.10
C THR A 129 51.48 -22.18 -27.45
N THR A 130 51.59 -23.06 -28.44
CA THR A 130 51.03 -22.88 -29.77
C THR A 130 50.18 -24.10 -30.10
N THR A 131 48.98 -23.92 -30.64
CA THR A 131 48.14 -25.03 -31.09
C THR A 131 48.78 -25.74 -32.29
N GLN A 132 48.23 -26.91 -32.65
CA GLN A 132 48.70 -27.66 -33.83
C GLN A 132 48.60 -26.84 -35.13
N ASP A 133 47.66 -25.89 -35.18
CA ASP A 133 47.43 -25.01 -36.32
C ASP A 133 48.35 -23.77 -36.34
N GLY A 134 49.21 -23.59 -35.34
CA GLY A 134 50.15 -22.48 -35.27
C GLY A 134 49.64 -21.25 -34.51
N GLU A 135 48.46 -21.32 -33.89
CA GLU A 135 47.86 -20.19 -33.16
C GLU A 135 48.37 -20.11 -31.72
N PRO A 136 48.62 -18.90 -31.18
CA PRO A 136 49.06 -18.73 -29.80
C PRO A 136 47.97 -19.15 -28.81
N ALA A 137 48.37 -19.90 -27.78
CA ALA A 137 47.49 -20.43 -26.76
C ALA A 137 48.15 -20.44 -25.38
N PHE A 138 47.33 -20.63 -24.35
CA PHE A 138 47.77 -20.77 -22.97
C PHE A 138 47.50 -22.18 -22.46
N ILE A 139 48.44 -22.73 -21.69
CA ILE A 139 48.17 -23.86 -20.80
C ILE A 139 47.74 -23.27 -19.47
N THR A 140 46.52 -23.59 -19.04
CA THR A 140 45.94 -23.11 -17.79
C THR A 140 45.81 -24.25 -16.78
N TYR A 141 45.70 -23.89 -15.50
CA TYR A 141 45.47 -24.85 -14.43
C TYR A 141 44.63 -24.25 -13.30
N GLY A 142 43.78 -25.08 -12.68
CA GLY A 142 43.09 -24.72 -11.44
C GLY A 142 44.05 -24.76 -10.26
N THR A 143 44.09 -23.72 -9.43
CA THR A 143 45.01 -23.66 -8.28
C THR A 143 44.70 -24.68 -7.19
N THR A 144 43.47 -25.21 -7.15
CA THR A 144 43.05 -26.23 -6.16
C THR A 144 43.60 -27.62 -6.46
N THR A 145 43.55 -28.06 -7.73
CA THR A 145 44.06 -29.37 -8.15
C THR A 145 45.52 -29.33 -8.56
N ASN A 146 46.00 -28.16 -8.99
CA ASN A 146 47.34 -27.92 -9.51
C ASN A 146 47.72 -28.77 -10.75
N THR A 147 46.71 -29.33 -11.41
CA THR A 147 46.83 -30.16 -12.63
C THR A 147 46.57 -29.30 -13.85
N ASP A 148 47.36 -29.50 -14.91
CA ASP A 148 47.18 -28.80 -16.18
C ASP A 148 45.89 -29.21 -16.89
N ASP A 149 45.22 -28.22 -17.46
CA ASP A 149 44.08 -28.45 -18.32
C ASP A 149 44.55 -29.12 -19.61
N THR A 150 43.79 -30.12 -20.07
CA THR A 150 44.12 -30.91 -21.26
C THR A 150 43.90 -30.14 -22.56
N THR A 151 43.08 -29.09 -22.53
CA THR A 151 42.73 -28.27 -23.69
C THR A 151 43.41 -26.90 -23.59
N PRO A 152 44.36 -26.58 -24.49
CA PRO A 152 44.93 -25.23 -24.55
C PRO A 152 43.88 -24.17 -24.90
N VAL A 153 44.03 -22.99 -24.31
CA VAL A 153 43.11 -21.86 -24.52
C VAL A 153 43.70 -20.91 -25.56
N THR A 154 43.12 -20.84 -26.76
CA THR A 154 43.52 -19.86 -27.77
C THR A 154 43.08 -18.45 -27.39
N TYR A 155 43.79 -17.45 -27.91
CA TYR A 155 43.59 -16.04 -27.55
C TYR A 155 42.16 -15.54 -27.81
N GLU A 156 41.47 -16.08 -28.81
CA GLU A 156 40.09 -15.72 -29.16
C GLU A 156 39.07 -16.04 -28.05
N TYR A 157 39.33 -17.05 -27.21
CA TYR A 157 38.43 -17.46 -26.14
C TYR A 157 38.73 -16.76 -24.82
N VAL A 158 39.82 -15.99 -24.74
CA VAL A 158 40.17 -15.21 -23.55
C VAL A 158 39.22 -14.02 -23.42
N LEU A 159 38.49 -13.98 -22.32
CA LEU A 159 37.52 -12.92 -22.04
C LEU A 159 38.19 -11.74 -21.31
N GLY A 160 39.18 -12.01 -20.47
CA GLY A 160 39.94 -10.96 -19.79
C GLY A 160 40.80 -11.46 -18.63
N LYS A 161 41.57 -10.53 -18.05
CA LYS A 161 42.40 -10.74 -16.87
C LYS A 161 41.62 -10.46 -15.60
N TYR A 162 41.81 -11.28 -14.58
CA TYR A 162 41.25 -11.07 -13.25
C TYR A 162 41.84 -9.82 -12.57
N GLU A 163 40.97 -8.97 -12.01
CA GLU A 163 41.35 -7.73 -11.31
C GLU A 163 40.90 -7.72 -9.84
N GLY A 164 39.87 -8.51 -9.49
CA GLY A 164 39.38 -8.58 -8.11
C GLY A 164 38.09 -9.39 -7.98
N TYR A 165 37.58 -9.49 -6.76
CA TYR A 165 36.37 -10.24 -6.45
C TYR A 165 35.50 -9.55 -5.41
N LEU A 166 34.23 -9.90 -5.41
CA LEU A 166 33.22 -9.47 -4.44
C LEU A 166 32.66 -10.73 -3.75
N PRO A 167 33.00 -10.95 -2.47
CA PRO A 167 32.61 -12.17 -1.77
C PRO A 167 31.10 -12.25 -1.59
N LYS A 168 30.52 -13.44 -1.76
CA LYS A 168 29.09 -13.77 -1.56
C LYS A 168 28.09 -13.07 -2.48
N VAL A 169 28.55 -12.15 -3.33
CA VAL A 169 27.68 -11.42 -4.27
C VAL A 169 27.15 -12.36 -5.36
N GLY A 170 27.99 -13.26 -5.88
CA GLY A 170 27.55 -14.25 -6.87
C GLY A 170 26.50 -15.21 -6.31
N THR A 171 26.64 -15.65 -5.05
CA THR A 171 25.67 -16.49 -4.34
C THR A 171 24.36 -15.75 -4.15
N PHE A 172 24.39 -14.46 -3.82
CA PHE A 172 23.18 -13.64 -3.73
C PHE A 172 22.47 -13.54 -5.10
N PHE A 173 23.19 -13.28 -6.18
CA PHE A 173 22.60 -13.25 -7.52
C PHE A 173 22.08 -14.61 -7.98
N THR A 174 22.77 -15.70 -7.63
CA THR A 174 22.33 -17.06 -7.90
C THR A 174 21.06 -17.37 -7.11
N PHE A 175 20.99 -16.96 -5.84
CA PHE A 175 19.78 -17.03 -5.03
C PHE A 175 18.63 -16.24 -5.66
N LEU A 176 18.87 -15.00 -6.11
CA LEU A 176 17.87 -14.20 -6.82
C LEU A 176 17.31 -14.88 -8.07
N LYS A 177 18.13 -15.68 -8.78
CA LYS A 177 17.70 -16.48 -9.94
C LYS A 177 16.84 -17.68 -9.58
N THR A 178 16.87 -18.15 -8.33
CA THR A 178 16.05 -19.29 -7.89
C THR A 178 14.57 -18.90 -7.75
N THR A 179 13.65 -19.84 -7.97
CA THR A 179 12.21 -19.67 -7.74
C THR A 179 11.90 -19.06 -6.35
N PRO A 180 12.43 -19.59 -5.22
CA PRO A 180 12.17 -18.98 -3.91
C PRO A 180 12.80 -17.58 -3.77
N GLY A 181 13.97 -17.33 -4.34
CA GLY A 181 14.61 -16.01 -4.29
C GLY A 181 13.80 -14.94 -5.05
N TYR A 182 13.30 -15.30 -6.23
CA TYR A 182 12.38 -14.47 -7.02
C TYR A 182 11.09 -14.18 -6.28
N ILE A 183 10.43 -15.22 -5.74
CA ILE A 183 9.20 -15.05 -4.97
C ILE A 183 9.48 -14.16 -3.76
N CYS A 184 10.55 -14.41 -3.00
CA CYS A 184 10.88 -13.59 -1.84
C CYS A 184 11.12 -12.12 -2.23
N CYS A 185 11.91 -11.86 -3.27
CA CYS A 185 12.26 -10.49 -3.66
C CYS A 185 11.14 -9.70 -4.31
N ILE A 186 10.09 -10.36 -4.82
CA ILE A 186 8.91 -9.68 -5.38
C ILE A 186 7.76 -9.67 -4.37
N LEU A 187 7.44 -10.83 -3.80
CA LEU A 187 6.31 -11.00 -2.88
C LEU A 187 6.53 -10.24 -1.58
N LEU A 188 7.75 -10.21 -1.02
CA LEU A 188 8.01 -9.51 0.23
C LEU A 188 7.78 -7.99 0.10
N PRO A 189 8.40 -7.26 -0.84
CA PRO A 189 8.12 -5.83 -0.99
C PRO A 189 6.68 -5.57 -1.42
N PHE A 190 6.10 -6.41 -2.29
CA PHE A 190 4.71 -6.27 -2.71
C PHE A 190 3.72 -6.45 -1.55
N MET A 191 3.95 -7.46 -0.69
CA MET A 191 3.14 -7.71 0.50
C MET A 191 3.29 -6.59 1.52
N LEU A 192 4.51 -6.04 1.68
CA LEU A 192 4.76 -4.86 2.52
C LEU A 192 3.98 -3.64 2.01
N LEU A 193 3.95 -3.41 0.70
CA LEU A 193 3.14 -2.36 0.08
C LEU A 193 1.64 -2.56 0.32
N ILE A 194 1.13 -3.80 0.17
CA ILE A 194 -0.27 -4.12 0.44
C ILE A 194 -0.62 -3.85 1.90
N ILE A 195 0.20 -4.30 2.85
CA ILE A 195 -0.04 -4.04 4.27
C ILE A 195 -0.02 -2.55 4.55
N MET A 196 0.98 -1.82 4.05
CA MET A 196 1.12 -0.40 4.29
C MET A 196 -0.06 0.40 3.69
N GLN A 197 -0.49 0.06 2.48
CA GLN A 197 -1.66 0.64 1.84
C GLN A 197 -2.95 0.25 2.56
N GLY A 198 -3.09 -1.01 2.99
CA GLY A 198 -4.23 -1.51 3.75
C GLY A 198 -4.39 -0.80 5.08
N VAL A 199 -3.30 -0.64 5.85
CA VAL A 199 -3.30 0.12 7.11
C VAL A 199 -3.67 1.59 6.86
N ASN A 200 -3.14 2.20 5.80
CA ASN A 200 -3.50 3.57 5.44
C ASN A 200 -4.99 3.69 5.10
N SER A 201 -5.54 2.78 4.29
CA SER A 201 -6.96 2.74 3.94
C SER A 201 -7.86 2.55 5.17
N ILE A 202 -7.48 1.65 6.09
CA ILE A 202 -8.22 1.42 7.33
C ILE A 202 -8.18 2.66 8.23
N GLN A 203 -7.03 3.34 8.33
CA GLN A 203 -6.92 4.57 9.12
C GLN A 203 -7.83 5.68 8.58
N VAL A 204 -7.82 5.89 7.26
CA VAL A 204 -8.69 6.87 6.59
C VAL A 204 -10.17 6.50 6.76
N PHE A 205 -10.51 5.22 6.60
CA PHE A 205 -11.88 4.75 6.82
C PHE A 205 -12.35 4.91 8.26
N ARG A 206 -11.48 4.65 9.25
CA ARG A 206 -11.80 4.88 10.67
C ARG A 206 -12.03 6.36 10.98
N GLN A 207 -11.27 7.26 10.37
CA GLN A 207 -11.48 8.71 10.52
C GLN A 207 -12.84 9.11 9.94
N TYR A 208 -13.16 8.66 8.72
CA TYR A 208 -14.46 8.91 8.09
C TYR A 208 -15.63 8.41 8.95
N GLN A 209 -15.52 7.19 9.50
CA GLN A 209 -16.56 6.64 10.37
C GLN A 209 -16.70 7.38 11.71
N GLN A 210 -15.63 7.97 12.23
CA GLN A 210 -15.68 8.79 13.45
C GLN A 210 -16.37 10.13 13.20
N GLU A 211 -16.06 10.79 12.09
CA GLU A 211 -16.70 12.05 11.69
C GLU A 211 -18.21 11.86 11.48
N LYS A 212 -18.60 10.83 10.74
CA LYS A 212 -20.02 10.46 10.53
C LYS A 212 -20.78 10.21 11.84
N LYS A 213 -20.17 9.49 12.79
CA LYS A 213 -20.81 9.21 14.09
C LYS A 213 -20.96 10.48 14.92
N ALA A 214 -19.97 11.37 14.89
CA ALA A 214 -20.04 12.64 15.59
C ALA A 214 -21.13 13.55 15.02
N GLU A 215 -21.25 13.65 13.69
CA GLU A 215 -22.33 14.40 13.02
C GLU A 215 -23.72 13.88 13.43
N ILE A 216 -23.94 12.57 13.35
CA ILE A 216 -25.23 11.95 13.72
C ILE A 216 -25.55 12.18 15.20
N GLN A 217 -24.55 12.17 16.07
CA GLN A 217 -24.75 12.36 17.50
C GLN A 217 -25.17 13.80 17.82
N VAL A 218 -24.54 14.79 17.17
CA VAL A 218 -24.93 16.20 17.30
C VAL A 218 -26.34 16.44 16.78
N GLU A 219 -26.71 15.86 15.63
CA GLU A 219 -28.06 15.96 15.08
C GLU A 219 -29.12 15.37 16.03
N ARG A 220 -28.82 14.22 16.65
CA ARG A 220 -29.70 13.60 17.66
C ARG A 220 -29.88 14.45 18.90
N GLU A 221 -28.81 15.09 19.37
CA GLU A 221 -28.87 16.00 20.52
C GLU A 221 -29.71 17.25 20.22
N GLN A 222 -29.55 17.82 19.02
CA GLN A 222 -30.38 18.95 18.56
C GLN A 222 -31.86 18.57 18.46
N LEU A 223 -32.16 17.42 17.86
CA LEU A 223 -33.53 16.93 17.74
C LEU A 223 -34.15 16.64 19.12
N ALA A 224 -33.37 16.13 20.08
CA ALA A 224 -33.84 15.91 21.45
C ALA A 224 -34.17 17.23 22.15
N ALA A 225 -33.31 18.25 22.02
CA ALA A 225 -33.57 19.58 22.58
C ALA A 225 -34.80 20.25 21.94
N GLU A 226 -34.94 20.18 20.62
CA GLU A 226 -36.11 20.73 19.90
C GLU A 226 -37.41 20.03 20.32
N ARG A 227 -37.37 18.70 20.51
CA ARG A 227 -38.52 17.94 21.04
C ARG A 227 -38.89 18.36 22.45
N GLU A 228 -37.92 18.64 23.31
CA GLU A 228 -38.18 19.15 24.66
C GLU A 228 -38.79 20.55 24.63
N GLU A 229 -38.28 21.46 23.81
CA GLU A 229 -38.85 22.80 23.64
C GLU A 229 -40.27 22.75 23.07
N THR A 230 -40.48 21.91 22.04
CA THR A 230 -41.80 21.68 21.44
C THR A 230 -42.79 21.15 22.47
N ARG A 231 -42.37 20.20 23.32
CA ARG A 231 -43.21 19.65 24.39
C ARG A 231 -43.58 20.70 25.42
N ARG A 232 -42.63 21.53 25.87
CA ARG A 232 -42.90 22.64 26.80
C ARG A 232 -43.86 23.67 26.22
N MET A 233 -43.69 24.03 24.96
CA MET A 233 -44.57 24.97 24.26
C MET A 233 -46.01 24.43 24.14
N ILE A 234 -46.18 23.14 23.82
CA ILE A 234 -47.49 22.50 23.77
C ILE A 234 -48.15 22.50 25.16
N GLU A 235 -47.39 22.17 26.21
CA GLU A 235 -47.89 22.20 27.59
C GLU A 235 -48.35 23.61 28.00
N GLU A 236 -47.59 24.66 27.69
CA GLU A 236 -47.98 26.07 27.92
C GLU A 236 -49.23 26.49 27.14
N LEU A 237 -49.30 26.15 25.84
CA LEU A 237 -50.47 26.46 25.00
C LEU A 237 -51.73 25.76 25.52
N THR A 238 -51.61 24.52 25.96
CA THR A 238 -52.73 23.75 26.52
C THR A 238 -53.24 24.38 27.81
N GLN A 239 -52.35 24.85 28.68
CA GLN A 239 -52.73 25.57 29.90
C GLN A 239 -53.42 26.91 29.59
N MET A 240 -52.91 27.68 28.63
CA MET A 240 -53.54 28.93 28.20
C MET A 240 -54.95 28.68 27.63
N GLN A 241 -55.13 27.66 26.79
CA GLN A 241 -56.44 27.29 26.27
C GLN A 241 -57.41 26.91 27.40
N ALA A 242 -56.97 26.12 28.38
CA ALA A 242 -57.78 25.76 29.54
C ALA A 242 -58.20 27.00 30.36
N GLN A 243 -57.28 27.95 30.59
CA GLN A 243 -57.58 29.22 31.25
C GLN A 243 -58.58 30.08 30.47
N MET A 244 -58.45 30.14 29.14
CA MET A 244 -59.41 30.86 28.29
C MET A 244 -60.81 30.26 28.38
N VAL A 245 -60.93 28.93 28.39
CA VAL A 245 -62.21 28.23 28.54
C VAL A 245 -62.80 28.46 29.94
N GLN A 246 -61.98 28.46 31.00
CA GLN A 246 -62.42 28.79 32.36
C GLN A 246 -62.88 30.25 32.50
N ASN A 247 -62.18 31.19 31.88
CA ASN A 247 -62.57 32.60 31.86
C ASN A 247 -63.84 32.82 31.03
N ALA A 248 -64.01 32.11 29.92
CA ALA A 248 -65.23 32.14 29.11
C ALA A 248 -66.43 31.56 29.86
N SER A 249 -66.25 30.50 30.66
CA SER A 249 -67.32 29.88 31.45
C SER A 249 -67.67 30.64 32.75
N SER A 250 -66.77 31.46 33.29
CA SER A 250 -67.06 32.35 34.42
C SER A 250 -67.73 33.67 34.02
N THR A 251 -67.77 33.99 32.72
CA THR A 251 -68.46 35.19 32.19
C THR A 251 -69.92 34.90 31.76
N ALA A 252 -70.43 33.69 31.97
CA ALA A 252 -71.81 33.33 31.61
C ALA A 252 -72.54 32.64 32.78
N MET A 253 -73.45 33.37 33.46
CA MET A 253 -74.71 32.91 34.12
C MET A 253 -75.44 34.12 34.80
N PRO A 254 -76.77 34.13 35.03
CA PRO A 254 -77.92 33.84 34.16
C PRO A 254 -79.00 34.97 34.17
N SER A 255 -80.00 34.92 33.29
CA SER A 255 -81.30 35.61 33.48
C SER A 255 -82.46 34.86 32.80
N ASP A 256 -83.20 34.06 33.58
CA ASP A 256 -84.66 34.01 33.79
C ASP A 256 -85.60 34.67 32.74
N THR A 257 -86.75 34.16 32.25
CA THR A 257 -87.56 32.91 32.41
C THR A 257 -88.71 32.92 31.35
N TYR A 258 -89.30 31.75 31.05
CA TYR A 258 -90.67 31.43 30.53
C TYR A 258 -90.91 31.12 29.03
N GLY A 259 -91.48 29.92 28.77
CA GLY A 259 -92.63 29.76 27.85
C GLY A 259 -92.66 28.60 26.82
N GLU A 260 -93.11 27.41 27.26
CA GLU A 260 -93.95 26.39 26.57
C GLU A 260 -93.63 25.65 25.23
N ASN A 261 -93.74 24.32 25.37
CA ASN A 261 -94.35 23.28 24.51
C ASN A 261 -93.72 22.80 23.18
N GLY A 262 -93.57 21.47 23.08
CA GLY A 262 -93.82 20.74 21.83
C GLY A 262 -92.85 19.60 21.45
N ASN A 263 -93.04 18.43 22.06
CA ASN A 263 -92.95 17.06 21.50
C ASN A 263 -91.86 16.60 20.49
N SER A 264 -91.35 15.38 20.79
CA SER A 264 -91.19 14.21 19.89
C SER A 264 -89.79 13.73 19.43
N ALA A 265 -89.59 12.43 19.71
CA ALA A 265 -88.93 11.36 18.95
C ALA A 265 -87.41 11.12 19.07
N ASP A 266 -87.08 10.06 19.83
CA ASP A 266 -86.32 8.86 19.48
C ASP A 266 -85.06 8.92 18.58
N SER A 267 -83.94 8.41 19.12
CA SER A 267 -83.23 7.17 18.69
C SER A 267 -81.78 7.17 19.24
N HIS A 268 -81.41 6.21 20.11
CA HIS A 268 -80.70 4.96 19.78
C HIS A 268 -79.37 5.17 18.99
N THR A 269 -78.20 4.60 19.28
CA THR A 269 -77.59 3.81 20.37
C THR A 269 -76.12 3.56 19.94
N ALA A 270 -75.25 3.29 20.92
CA ALA A 270 -74.12 2.33 20.87
C ALA A 270 -72.91 2.55 19.93
N ASP A 271 -71.79 2.95 20.54
CA ASP A 271 -70.63 2.11 20.92
C ASP A 271 -69.93 1.18 19.89
N ARG A 272 -68.62 1.04 20.11
CA ARG A 272 -67.70 -0.09 19.78
C ARG A 272 -66.67 0.08 18.64
N GLN A 273 -65.49 0.54 19.05
CA GLN A 273 -64.20 -0.20 19.12
C GLN A 273 -63.86 -1.34 18.11
N GLN A 274 -62.56 -1.34 17.73
CA GLN A 274 -61.72 -2.41 17.10
C GLN A 274 -61.85 -2.51 15.57
N GLY A 275 -60.82 -2.79 14.76
CA GLY A 275 -59.42 -3.14 14.96
C GLY A 275 -58.83 -3.59 13.59
N PHE A 276 -57.52 -3.39 13.42
CA PHE A 276 -56.55 -4.33 12.82
C PHE A 276 -56.88 -5.07 11.49
N CYS A 277 -56.14 -4.78 10.41
CA CYS A 277 -55.39 -5.72 9.53
C CYS A 277 -55.16 -5.18 8.11
N LEU A 278 -53.90 -5.20 7.66
CA LEU A 278 -53.51 -5.45 6.26
C LEU A 278 -53.55 -6.99 6.03
N PRO A 279 -53.75 -7.51 4.80
CA PRO A 279 -52.60 -7.83 3.96
C PRO A 279 -52.81 -7.74 2.43
N ASP A 280 -51.67 -7.96 1.75
CA ASP A 280 -51.32 -7.95 0.33
C ASP A 280 -52.32 -8.53 -0.71
N THR A 281 -52.27 -7.97 -1.93
CA THR A 281 -52.24 -8.79 -3.16
C THR A 281 -51.30 -8.22 -4.22
N ASN A 282 -50.22 -8.98 -4.41
CA ASN A 282 -49.44 -9.27 -5.61
C ASN A 282 -50.22 -9.13 -6.94
N ASN A 283 -49.67 -8.43 -7.96
CA ASN A 283 -49.31 -9.04 -9.26
C ASN A 283 -48.83 -8.01 -10.32
N GLN A 284 -47.70 -8.40 -10.95
CA GLN A 284 -47.36 -8.30 -12.38
C GLN A 284 -47.19 -6.92 -13.04
N GLU A 285 -45.93 -6.61 -13.34
CA GLU A 285 -45.57 -6.13 -14.68
C GLU A 285 -44.36 -6.90 -15.23
N GLU A 286 -44.56 -7.35 -16.47
CA GLU A 286 -43.70 -8.15 -17.32
C GLU A 286 -42.63 -7.31 -18.04
N LYS A 287 -41.47 -7.97 -18.26
CA LYS A 287 -40.71 -8.10 -19.53
C LYS A 287 -39.94 -6.93 -20.17
N TYR A 288 -38.90 -7.43 -20.86
CA TYR A 288 -38.05 -6.90 -21.94
C TYR A 288 -36.75 -6.24 -21.45
N GLY A 289 -35.56 -6.65 -21.90
CA GLY A 289 -35.20 -7.64 -22.91
C GLY A 289 -33.67 -7.63 -23.10
N GLU A 290 -33.18 -8.78 -23.57
CA GLU A 290 -31.91 -9.08 -24.28
C GLU A 290 -30.56 -8.59 -23.72
#